data_AF-A0A7K4CEX1-F1
#
_entry.id   AF-A0A7K4CEX1-F1
#
_cell.length_a   1.000
_cell.length_b   1.000
_cell.length_c   1.000
_cell.angle_alpha   90.00
_cell.angle_beta   90.00
_cell.angle_gamma   90.00
#
_symmetry.space_group_name_H-M   'P 1'
#
loop_
_entity.id
_entity.type
_entity.pdbx_description
1 polymer ?
#
loop_
_entity_poly.entity_id
_entity_poly.type
_entity_poly.pdbx_seq_one_letter_code
_entity_poly.pdbx_strand_id
1 'polypeptide(L)'
;MKHARPPDTSGEGYADGKGAGGAGAGREPGPGTTEPPYSLITFQDYVERFRPAYPYTFGGAFQSLADQLEIRVYKTDDNNRVHFPGDLTIDNAHGFCMVVPGDLIVDGNIRMMKDHGPAFLHVTGNLTAKNLFLKKQGFTCIEGDARIGTGILVTNTGAEINAPSSAHNTGSTLIVQGKAVANVIIKSNTAVLFYGSAEAYAAGDYGFCELHASPDRFHYMVPFHELIFSGAAGLPAPSGLFDEDGIIAESAERYLLANRKILSSLVPADTTTKPVLPLHNAALQYDEIEAFLQKHGQVAPGQHRKQADDLMKKNDFSGIMANCERWVAETNDPFFYLVVVDACQKKMDLTTGVAWARRCLERFGSHNWMFRFLLSTDLALGRTEEAWQDWCRFRQGLLWDKPENDNILQLAIAAAITTGRSEKAHTELAGKFRTFTSDSPNFWFNAACLGSRAGNLNDAVYFAWQSLRLGKPRADFDSEPDFDPVKDEPAFQAVLALGATSPSRRAALVRGSHTREITIDATTVTVQDDRSTRTLEHDNPAEALTAFFHLVAEAKAQGYHTQKPSGASPVSPD
;
A
#
# COMPACT_ATOMS: atom_id res chain seq x y z
N MET A 1 -33.88 -3.43 -25.70
CA MET A 1 -33.15 -4.70 -25.91
C MET A 1 -32.56 -4.74 -27.31
N LYS A 2 -31.26 -4.46 -27.43
CA LYS A 2 -30.36 -4.80 -28.54
C LYS A 2 -28.95 -4.73 -27.95
N HIS A 3 -28.22 -5.84 -27.96
CA HIS A 3 -26.85 -5.95 -27.47
C HIS A 3 -25.88 -5.27 -28.43
N ALA A 4 -24.99 -4.42 -27.90
CA ALA A 4 -23.79 -3.96 -28.59
C ALA A 4 -22.57 -4.33 -27.74
N ARG A 5 -21.62 -5.04 -28.36
CA ARG A 5 -20.30 -5.38 -27.80
C ARG A 5 -19.46 -4.10 -27.63
N PRO A 6 -18.57 -4.03 -26.62
CA PRO A 6 -17.53 -3.00 -26.59
C PRO A 6 -16.39 -3.34 -27.57
N PRO A 7 -15.68 -2.34 -28.12
CA PRO A 7 -14.52 -2.54 -28.98
C PRO A 7 -13.22 -2.73 -28.19
N ASP A 8 -12.34 -3.55 -28.75
CA ASP A 8 -10.92 -3.70 -28.40
C ASP A 8 -10.18 -2.36 -28.49
N THR A 9 -9.40 -2.04 -27.44
CA THR A 9 -8.34 -1.03 -27.50
C THR A 9 -7.07 -1.60 -26.89
N SER A 10 -6.29 -2.32 -27.71
CA SER A 10 -4.88 -2.57 -27.48
C SER A 10 -4.07 -1.44 -28.09
N GLY A 11 -3.34 -0.67 -27.28
CA GLY A 11 -2.46 0.39 -27.76
C GLY A 11 -1.89 1.26 -26.65
N GLU A 12 -1.17 0.67 -25.69
CA GLU A 12 -0.40 1.42 -24.71
C GLU A 12 0.98 1.78 -25.28
N GLY A 13 1.17 3.07 -25.57
CA GLY A 13 2.49 3.67 -25.70
C GLY A 13 2.92 4.25 -24.36
N TYR A 14 3.96 3.69 -23.76
CA TYR A 14 4.58 4.24 -22.55
C TYR A 14 5.38 5.49 -22.89
N ALA A 15 5.05 6.60 -22.22
CA ALA A 15 5.85 7.82 -22.20
C ALA A 15 6.52 7.97 -20.83
N ASP A 16 7.85 8.06 -20.83
CA ASP A 16 8.69 8.30 -19.67
C ASP A 16 8.40 9.66 -19.01
N GLY A 17 8.13 9.63 -17.71
CA GLY A 17 7.94 10.82 -16.87
C GLY A 17 8.85 10.79 -15.65
N LYS A 18 9.88 11.66 -15.67
CA LYS A 18 10.87 11.86 -14.60
C LYS A 18 10.27 12.52 -13.34
N GLY A 19 10.56 11.93 -12.18
CA GLY A 19 11.23 12.58 -11.04
C GLY A 19 10.44 13.45 -10.05
N ALA A 20 10.39 13.00 -8.78
CA ALA A 20 10.60 13.74 -7.52
C ALA A 20 10.49 12.72 -6.37
N GLY A 21 11.43 12.54 -5.44
CA GLY A 21 11.80 13.47 -4.37
C GLY A 21 11.57 12.76 -3.02
N GLY A 22 12.44 11.81 -2.66
CA GLY A 22 12.30 10.97 -1.45
C GLY A 22 13.16 11.44 -0.27
N ALA A 23 12.54 11.57 0.90
CA ALA A 23 13.17 11.88 2.17
C ALA A 23 14.03 10.70 2.68
N GLY A 24 15.33 10.95 2.88
CA GLY A 24 16.15 10.33 3.93
C GLY A 24 16.25 8.81 3.99
N ALA A 25 16.26 8.09 2.87
CA ALA A 25 16.89 6.77 2.83
C ALA A 25 18.41 6.96 2.94
N GLY A 26 19.10 6.11 3.70
CA GLY A 26 20.56 6.01 3.61
C GLY A 26 20.93 5.55 2.20
N ARG A 27 21.04 6.50 1.27
CA ARG A 27 21.65 6.28 -0.05
C ARG A 27 23.12 5.92 0.20
N GLU A 28 23.66 5.00 -0.61
CA GLU A 28 25.11 4.73 -0.63
C GLU A 28 25.87 6.06 -0.52
N PRO A 29 26.91 6.14 0.32
CA PRO A 29 27.63 7.39 0.55
C PRO A 29 28.01 8.00 -0.81
N GLY A 30 27.53 9.21 -1.05
CA GLY A 30 27.80 9.96 -2.27
C GLY A 30 29.31 10.11 -2.52
N PRO A 31 29.71 10.43 -3.77
CA PRO A 31 31.09 10.35 -4.22
C PRO A 31 31.95 11.39 -3.48
N GLY A 32 32.53 10.94 -2.38
CA GLY A 32 33.32 11.75 -1.47
C GLY A 32 34.34 10.90 -0.73
N THR A 33 34.89 9.86 -1.37
CA THR A 33 36.28 9.38 -1.31
C THR A 33 36.43 8.09 -2.14
N THR A 34 37.62 7.96 -2.74
CA THR A 34 38.29 6.83 -3.40
C THR A 34 37.70 5.42 -3.26
N GLU A 35 37.38 4.82 -4.42
CA GLU A 35 36.92 3.44 -4.66
C GLU A 35 35.55 3.03 -4.08
N PRO A 36 34.70 2.34 -4.88
CA PRO A 36 33.48 1.73 -4.34
C PRO A 36 33.81 0.72 -3.22
N PRO A 37 32.93 0.57 -2.22
CA PRO A 37 33.13 -0.35 -1.09
C PRO A 37 32.97 -1.83 -1.49
N TYR A 38 32.89 -2.10 -2.79
CA TYR A 38 32.75 -3.41 -3.38
C TYR A 38 33.60 -3.54 -4.64
N SER A 39 33.90 -4.77 -5.01
CA SER A 39 34.47 -5.13 -6.30
C SER A 39 33.40 -5.77 -7.18
N LEU A 40 33.49 -5.56 -8.49
CA LEU A 40 32.62 -6.21 -9.46
C LEU A 40 33.28 -7.49 -9.96
N ILE A 41 32.52 -8.58 -10.01
CA ILE A 41 32.97 -9.87 -10.54
C ILE A 41 31.99 -10.43 -11.57
N THR A 42 32.46 -11.36 -12.39
CA THR A 42 31.60 -12.09 -13.32
C THR A 42 30.77 -13.15 -12.59
N PHE A 43 29.69 -13.61 -13.22
CA PHE A 43 28.92 -14.75 -12.69
C PHE A 43 29.78 -16.01 -12.57
N GLN A 44 30.70 -16.26 -13.52
CA GLN A 44 31.62 -17.39 -13.45
C GLN A 44 32.56 -17.29 -12.23
N ASP A 45 33.16 -16.12 -12.01
CA ASP A 45 33.98 -15.84 -10.82
C ASP A 45 33.19 -16.08 -9.53
N TYR A 46 31.93 -15.66 -9.50
CA TYR A 46 31.05 -15.82 -8.34
C TYR A 46 30.82 -17.31 -8.03
N VAL A 47 30.45 -18.10 -9.04
CA VAL A 47 30.23 -19.55 -8.90
C VAL A 47 31.50 -20.26 -8.45
N GLU A 48 32.65 -19.92 -9.03
CA GLU A 48 33.94 -20.55 -8.69
C GLU A 48 34.41 -20.22 -7.27
N ARG A 49 34.27 -18.95 -6.85
CA ARG A 49 34.76 -18.45 -5.56
C ARG A 49 33.87 -18.85 -4.40
N PHE A 50 32.55 -18.73 -4.57
CA PHE A 50 31.60 -18.84 -3.46
C PHE A 50 30.85 -20.16 -3.45
N ARG A 51 30.88 -20.93 -4.55
CA ARG A 51 30.23 -22.24 -4.69
C ARG A 51 28.85 -22.30 -4.01
N PRO A 52 27.92 -21.41 -4.38
CA PRO A 52 26.66 -21.29 -3.66
C PRO A 52 25.94 -22.64 -3.63
N ALA A 53 25.29 -22.96 -2.50
CA ALA A 53 24.50 -24.18 -2.39
C ALA A 53 23.26 -24.09 -3.31
N TYR A 54 23.44 -24.48 -4.56
CA TYR A 54 22.47 -24.32 -5.64
C TYR A 54 21.43 -25.45 -5.89
N PRO A 55 21.34 -26.61 -5.17
CA PRO A 55 20.97 -27.82 -5.90
C PRO A 55 19.49 -28.00 -6.23
N TYR A 56 18.54 -27.23 -5.69
CA TYR A 56 17.13 -27.65 -5.76
C TYR A 56 16.13 -26.74 -6.49
N THR A 57 16.48 -25.53 -6.92
CA THR A 57 15.51 -24.70 -7.68
C THR A 57 16.13 -23.55 -8.48
N PHE A 58 17.43 -23.30 -8.32
CA PHE A 58 18.02 -21.98 -8.59
C PHE A 58 18.86 -21.89 -9.86
N GLY A 59 19.38 -23.02 -10.36
CA GLY A 59 20.27 -23.04 -11.52
C GLY A 59 19.63 -22.39 -12.75
N GLY A 60 18.35 -22.68 -13.02
CA GLY A 60 17.65 -22.12 -14.20
C GLY A 60 17.35 -20.61 -14.10
N ALA A 61 17.00 -20.10 -12.92
CA ALA A 61 16.68 -18.68 -12.71
C ALA A 61 17.92 -17.79 -12.79
N PHE A 62 18.96 -18.16 -12.07
CA PHE A 62 20.20 -17.40 -11.99
C PHE A 62 21.00 -17.44 -13.30
N GLN A 63 21.04 -18.60 -13.96
CA GLN A 63 21.77 -18.77 -15.21
C GLN A 63 21.14 -17.98 -16.35
N SER A 64 19.81 -17.82 -16.36
CA SER A 64 19.12 -16.99 -17.35
C SER A 64 19.37 -15.48 -17.21
N LEU A 65 19.86 -15.05 -16.04
CA LEU A 65 20.16 -13.67 -15.70
C LEU A 65 21.67 -13.40 -15.56
N ALA A 66 22.51 -14.42 -15.74
CA ALA A 66 23.95 -14.35 -15.50
C ALA A 66 24.65 -13.22 -16.28
N ASP A 67 24.18 -12.94 -17.50
CA ASP A 67 24.72 -11.88 -18.36
C ASP A 67 24.18 -10.47 -18.04
N GLN A 68 23.17 -10.37 -17.16
CA GLN A 68 22.47 -9.14 -16.83
C GLN A 68 22.70 -8.69 -15.37
N LEU A 69 23.27 -9.54 -14.53
CA LEU A 69 23.48 -9.27 -13.11
C LEU A 69 24.84 -8.64 -12.84
N GLU A 70 24.81 -7.47 -12.20
CA GLU A 70 26.00 -6.89 -11.60
C GLU A 70 26.28 -7.59 -10.25
N ILE A 71 27.43 -8.27 -10.11
CA ILE A 71 27.78 -8.97 -8.85
C ILE A 71 28.78 -8.14 -8.07
N ARG A 72 28.31 -7.58 -6.94
CA ARG A 72 29.07 -6.72 -6.03
C ARG A 72 29.58 -7.53 -4.85
N VAL A 73 30.88 -7.75 -4.77
CA VAL A 73 31.53 -8.36 -3.60
C VAL A 73 32.03 -7.25 -2.68
N TYR A 74 31.38 -7.08 -1.52
CA TYR A 74 31.71 -6.01 -0.58
C TYR A 74 33.02 -6.31 0.16
N LYS A 75 33.83 -5.25 0.34
CA LYS A 75 35.08 -5.31 1.11
C LYS A 75 34.74 -5.43 2.59
N THR A 76 35.36 -6.39 3.26
CA THR A 76 35.19 -6.59 4.71
C THR A 76 36.23 -5.81 5.51
N ASP A 77 35.92 -5.52 6.77
CA ASP A 77 36.89 -5.05 7.75
C ASP A 77 37.87 -6.15 8.19
N ASP A 78 38.78 -5.82 9.11
CA ASP A 78 39.76 -6.75 9.68
C ASP A 78 39.14 -7.95 10.42
N ASN A 79 37.85 -7.88 10.74
CA ASN A 79 37.08 -8.94 11.40
C ASN A 79 36.23 -9.75 10.41
N ASN A 80 36.46 -9.59 9.10
CA ASN A 80 35.63 -10.17 8.03
C ASN A 80 34.16 -9.73 8.11
N ARG A 81 33.90 -8.45 8.40
CA ARG A 81 32.55 -7.90 8.52
C ARG A 81 32.27 -6.77 7.55
N VAL A 82 31.02 -6.66 7.16
CA VAL A 82 30.46 -5.48 6.50
C VAL A 82 29.40 -4.89 7.42
N HIS A 83 29.53 -3.62 7.78
CA HIS A 83 28.63 -2.94 8.70
C HIS A 83 27.91 -1.77 8.02
N PHE A 84 26.58 -1.76 8.13
CA PHE A 84 25.73 -0.65 7.70
C PHE A 84 25.07 0.02 8.92
N PRO A 85 25.43 1.28 9.24
CA PRO A 85 24.84 2.04 10.33
C PRO A 85 23.48 2.61 9.88
N GLY A 86 22.47 1.76 9.74
CA GLY A 86 21.13 2.17 9.32
C GLY A 86 20.36 1.07 8.60
N ASP A 87 19.39 1.47 7.80
CA ASP A 87 18.63 0.56 6.95
C ASP A 87 19.43 0.25 5.67
N LEU A 88 19.46 -1.02 5.27
CA LEU A 88 19.99 -1.48 4.00
C LEU A 88 18.82 -1.74 3.05
N THR A 89 18.74 -0.96 1.97
CA THR A 89 17.73 -1.18 0.92
C THR A 89 18.43 -1.63 -0.35
N ILE A 90 18.08 -2.84 -0.79
CA ILE A 90 18.52 -3.44 -2.05
C ILE A 90 17.38 -3.25 -3.03
N ASP A 91 17.42 -2.11 -3.72
CA ASP A 91 16.43 -1.67 -4.69
C ASP A 91 17.19 -0.94 -5.81
N ASN A 92 17.22 -1.52 -7.00
CA ASN A 92 17.99 -0.94 -8.10
C ASN A 92 17.27 -1.13 -9.43
N ALA A 93 17.41 -0.13 -10.30
CA ALA A 93 16.94 -0.10 -11.69
C ALA A 93 17.44 -1.29 -12.52
N HIS A 94 18.55 -1.90 -12.10
CA HIS A 94 19.18 -3.05 -12.71
C HIS A 94 19.36 -4.14 -11.65
N GLY A 95 19.02 -5.39 -12.00
CA GLY A 95 19.22 -6.53 -11.11
C GLY A 95 20.70 -6.65 -10.72
N PHE A 96 20.96 -6.77 -9.42
CA PHE A 96 22.33 -6.95 -8.92
C PHE A 96 22.36 -7.95 -7.76
N CYS A 97 23.52 -8.57 -7.59
CA CYS A 97 23.80 -9.49 -6.50
C CYS A 97 24.80 -8.86 -5.54
N MET A 98 24.37 -8.66 -4.31
CA MET A 98 25.23 -8.27 -3.20
C MET A 98 25.80 -9.52 -2.53
N VAL A 99 27.12 -9.67 -2.58
CA VAL A 99 27.86 -10.74 -1.91
C VAL A 99 28.67 -10.15 -0.77
N VAL A 100 28.47 -10.68 0.43
CA VAL A 100 29.24 -10.34 1.64
C VAL A 100 30.08 -11.56 2.02
N PRO A 101 31.41 -11.54 1.74
CA PRO A 101 32.31 -12.65 2.01
C PRO A 101 32.71 -12.70 3.50
N GLY A 102 31.72 -12.74 4.39
CA GLY A 102 31.89 -12.65 5.84
C GLY A 102 30.58 -12.35 6.56
N ASP A 103 30.66 -11.72 7.73
CA ASP A 103 29.48 -11.32 8.49
C ASP A 103 28.86 -10.03 7.92
N LEU A 104 27.54 -9.98 7.85
CA LEU A 104 26.78 -8.77 7.54
C LEU A 104 26.08 -8.27 8.81
N ILE A 105 26.38 -7.03 9.21
CA ILE A 105 25.74 -6.35 10.33
C ILE A 105 24.99 -5.13 9.79
N VAL A 106 23.69 -5.06 10.06
CA VAL A 106 22.84 -3.93 9.70
C VAL A 106 22.11 -3.48 10.97
N ASP A 107 22.38 -2.25 11.43
CA ASP A 107 21.76 -1.75 12.67
C ASP A 107 20.23 -1.60 12.53
N GLY A 108 19.77 -1.37 11.30
CA GLY A 108 18.38 -1.19 10.93
C GLY A 108 17.76 -2.40 10.21
N ASN A 109 16.90 -2.11 9.25
CA ASN A 109 16.16 -3.08 8.47
C ASN A 109 16.90 -3.41 7.18
N ILE A 110 16.80 -4.66 6.74
CA ILE A 110 17.14 -5.04 5.37
C ILE A 110 15.85 -5.10 4.56
N ARG A 111 15.79 -4.36 3.45
CA ARG A 111 14.67 -4.35 2.51
C ARG A 111 15.15 -4.76 1.13
N MET A 112 14.52 -5.77 0.56
CA MET A 112 14.67 -6.12 -0.85
C MET A 112 13.40 -5.68 -1.58
N MET A 113 13.55 -4.76 -2.52
CA MET A 113 12.45 -4.17 -3.30
C MET A 113 12.68 -4.44 -4.79
N LYS A 114 11.60 -4.58 -5.56
CA LYS A 114 11.59 -5.01 -6.97
C LYS A 114 10.93 -3.96 -7.85
N ASP A 115 11.31 -2.71 -7.72
CA ASP A 115 10.73 -1.72 -8.63
C ASP A 115 11.24 -1.97 -10.06
N HIS A 116 12.38 -2.67 -10.25
CA HIS A 116 13.01 -2.80 -11.57
C HIS A 116 13.78 -4.11 -11.90
N GLY A 117 13.90 -5.10 -11.00
CA GLY A 117 14.59 -6.37 -11.29
C GLY A 117 14.79 -7.30 -10.09
N PRO A 118 15.29 -8.53 -10.29
CA PRO A 118 15.56 -9.48 -9.21
C PRO A 118 16.76 -9.01 -8.38
N ALA A 119 16.61 -9.07 -7.06
CA ALA A 119 17.63 -8.65 -6.11
C ALA A 119 18.16 -9.88 -5.35
N PHE A 120 19.49 -9.97 -5.22
CA PHE A 120 20.13 -11.10 -4.55
C PHE A 120 21.05 -10.62 -3.43
N LEU A 121 20.93 -11.25 -2.26
CA LEU A 121 21.80 -11.06 -1.10
C LEU A 121 22.41 -12.42 -0.74
N HIS A 122 23.74 -12.53 -0.79
CA HIS A 122 24.48 -13.71 -0.36
C HIS A 122 25.46 -13.32 0.75
N VAL A 123 25.29 -13.90 1.93
CA VAL A 123 26.15 -13.71 3.10
C VAL A 123 26.82 -15.04 3.41
N THR A 124 28.15 -15.13 3.30
CA THR A 124 28.90 -16.37 3.58
C THR A 124 29.15 -16.58 5.09
N GLY A 125 29.02 -15.53 5.89
CA GLY A 125 29.09 -15.58 7.36
C GLY A 125 27.72 -15.39 8.01
N ASN A 126 27.71 -14.73 9.16
CA ASN A 126 26.50 -14.48 9.94
C ASN A 126 25.79 -13.21 9.47
N LEU A 127 24.46 -13.20 9.54
CA LEU A 127 23.64 -12.01 9.33
C LEU A 127 23.08 -11.52 10.66
N THR A 128 23.24 -10.24 10.96
CA THR A 128 22.54 -9.55 12.06
C THR A 128 21.77 -8.35 11.52
N ALA A 129 20.47 -8.28 11.81
CA ALA A 129 19.62 -7.14 11.45
C ALA A 129 18.44 -6.97 12.43
N LYS A 130 17.77 -5.82 12.38
CA LYS A 130 16.51 -5.62 13.13
C LYS A 130 15.34 -6.36 12.49
N ASN A 131 15.18 -6.20 11.18
CA ASN A 131 14.17 -6.89 10.37
C ASN A 131 14.77 -7.29 9.03
N LEU A 132 14.22 -8.35 8.43
CA LEU A 132 14.53 -8.78 7.08
C LEU A 132 13.24 -8.81 6.26
N PHE A 133 13.12 -7.96 5.25
CA PHE A 133 11.95 -7.85 4.38
C PHE A 133 12.30 -8.27 2.95
N LEU A 134 11.78 -9.41 2.51
CA LEU A 134 11.92 -9.95 1.17
C LEU A 134 10.58 -9.83 0.44
N LYS A 135 10.52 -8.98 -0.59
CA LYS A 135 9.30 -8.73 -1.36
C LYS A 135 9.54 -8.94 -2.85
N LYS A 136 8.55 -9.48 -3.55
CA LYS A 136 8.43 -9.44 -5.02
C LYS A 136 9.72 -9.88 -5.78
N GLN A 137 10.41 -10.95 -5.36
CA GLN A 137 11.69 -11.48 -5.92
C GLN A 137 12.99 -11.06 -5.20
N GLY A 138 12.95 -10.97 -3.87
CA GLY A 138 14.16 -10.87 -3.05
C GLY A 138 14.71 -12.26 -2.70
N PHE A 139 15.93 -12.56 -3.14
CA PHE A 139 16.62 -13.81 -2.81
C PHE A 139 17.68 -13.54 -1.75
N THR A 140 17.60 -14.23 -0.62
CA THR A 140 18.61 -14.14 0.43
C THR A 140 19.15 -15.52 0.78
N CYS A 141 20.46 -15.70 0.69
CA CYS A 141 21.18 -16.88 1.14
C CYS A 141 22.16 -16.50 2.25
N ILE A 142 22.08 -17.18 3.38
CA ILE A 142 22.93 -16.97 4.55
C ILE A 142 23.56 -18.32 4.89
N GLU A 143 24.88 -18.43 4.77
CA GLU A 143 25.62 -19.67 5.06
C GLU A 143 25.88 -19.84 6.57
N GLY A 144 26.04 -18.74 7.31
CA GLY A 144 26.16 -18.74 8.76
C GLY A 144 24.83 -18.62 9.49
N ASP A 145 24.88 -18.08 10.71
CA ASP A 145 23.70 -17.84 11.53
C ASP A 145 22.97 -16.56 11.12
N ALA A 146 21.64 -16.56 11.19
CA ALA A 146 20.81 -15.37 11.01
C ALA A 146 20.22 -14.93 12.36
N ARG A 147 20.54 -13.72 12.81
CA ARG A 147 20.02 -13.11 14.05
C ARG A 147 19.20 -11.87 13.72
N ILE A 148 17.88 -12.04 13.68
CA ILE A 148 16.93 -11.00 13.29
C ILE A 148 16.14 -10.56 14.51
N GLY A 149 16.34 -9.33 14.97
CA GLY A 149 15.85 -8.89 16.28
C GLY A 149 14.33 -8.83 16.44
N THR A 150 13.57 -8.60 15.37
CA THR A 150 12.11 -8.48 15.43
C THR A 150 11.43 -9.47 14.48
N GLY A 151 11.54 -9.28 13.16
CA GLY A 151 10.79 -10.13 12.24
C GLY A 151 11.47 -10.37 10.90
N ILE A 152 11.20 -11.55 10.35
CA ILE A 152 11.47 -11.90 8.96
C ILE A 152 10.15 -11.86 8.21
N LEU A 153 10.09 -11.15 7.09
CA LEU A 153 8.96 -11.12 6.18
C LEU A 153 9.41 -11.62 4.81
N VAL A 154 8.75 -12.64 4.27
CA VAL A 154 9.01 -13.15 2.92
C VAL A 154 7.68 -13.22 2.17
N THR A 155 7.42 -12.33 1.22
CA THR A 155 6.12 -12.28 0.54
C THR A 155 6.25 -12.22 -0.97
N ASN A 156 5.38 -12.99 -1.64
CA ASN A 156 5.20 -13.00 -3.09
C ASN A 156 3.80 -12.48 -3.44
N THR A 157 3.64 -11.94 -4.63
CA THR A 157 2.32 -11.56 -5.16
C THR A 157 1.64 -12.77 -5.81
N GLY A 158 0.30 -12.83 -5.79
CA GLY A 158 -0.47 -13.95 -6.36
C GLY A 158 -0.13 -14.29 -7.83
N ALA A 159 0.20 -13.27 -8.62
CA ALA A 159 0.62 -13.41 -10.02
C ALA A 159 1.97 -14.14 -10.21
N GLU A 160 2.86 -14.12 -9.21
CA GLU A 160 4.19 -14.74 -9.26
C GLU A 160 4.14 -16.27 -9.01
N ILE A 161 3.02 -16.79 -8.51
CA ILE A 161 2.84 -18.21 -8.15
C ILE A 161 2.41 -19.05 -9.35
N ASN A 162 1.59 -18.48 -10.24
CA ASN A 162 0.96 -19.20 -11.35
C ASN A 162 1.78 -19.19 -12.66
N ALA A 163 3.04 -18.74 -12.61
CA ALA A 163 3.94 -18.76 -13.76
C ALA A 163 5.14 -19.71 -13.56
N PRO A 164 4.92 -21.03 -13.41
CA PRO A 164 5.99 -22.02 -13.31
C PRO A 164 6.81 -22.17 -14.61
N SER A 165 6.38 -21.55 -15.71
CA SER A 165 7.00 -21.69 -17.03
C SER A 165 8.19 -20.78 -17.30
N SER A 166 8.52 -19.83 -16.40
CA SER A 166 9.68 -18.95 -16.59
C SER A 166 10.38 -18.69 -15.27
N ALA A 167 11.66 -19.02 -15.20
CA ALA A 167 12.50 -18.87 -14.01
C ALA A 167 12.67 -17.40 -13.54
N HIS A 168 12.26 -16.43 -14.37
CA HIS A 168 12.21 -15.00 -14.03
C HIS A 168 10.97 -14.59 -13.23
N ASN A 169 10.01 -15.52 -12.99
CA ASN A 169 8.79 -15.28 -12.22
C ASN A 169 8.80 -15.95 -10.84
N THR A 170 9.87 -16.66 -10.47
CA THR A 170 9.99 -17.22 -9.11
C THR A 170 10.03 -16.07 -8.11
N GLY A 171 9.09 -16.04 -7.17
CA GLY A 171 9.05 -15.01 -6.13
C GLY A 171 10.26 -15.04 -5.18
N SER A 172 10.21 -14.24 -4.11
CA SER A 172 11.22 -14.15 -3.05
C SER A 172 11.63 -15.53 -2.52
N THR A 173 12.81 -15.66 -1.93
CA THR A 173 13.23 -16.89 -1.24
C THR A 173 14.26 -16.58 -0.17
N LEU A 174 14.15 -17.26 0.98
CA LEU A 174 15.14 -17.19 2.06
C LEU A 174 15.76 -18.57 2.29
N ILE A 175 17.08 -18.63 2.31
CA ILE A 175 17.86 -19.80 2.69
C ILE A 175 18.78 -19.44 3.84
N VAL A 176 18.76 -20.23 4.91
CA VAL A 176 19.70 -20.13 6.02
C VAL A 176 20.29 -21.51 6.31
N GLN A 177 21.61 -21.64 6.18
CA GLN A 177 22.31 -22.90 6.45
C GLN A 177 22.63 -23.08 7.94
N GLY A 178 22.97 -21.99 8.63
CA GLY A 178 23.20 -21.98 10.08
C GLY A 178 21.92 -21.87 10.92
N LYS A 179 22.06 -21.38 12.15
CA LYS A 179 20.94 -21.16 13.06
C LYS A 179 20.24 -19.84 12.73
N ALA A 180 18.92 -19.87 12.52
CA ALA A 180 18.07 -18.70 12.41
C ALA A 180 17.38 -18.39 13.75
N VAL A 181 17.48 -17.15 14.21
CA VAL A 181 16.79 -16.63 15.39
C VAL A 181 16.01 -15.40 14.98
N ALA A 182 14.70 -15.42 15.20
CA ALA A 182 13.81 -14.28 15.01
C ALA A 182 12.65 -14.35 16.01
N ASN A 183 12.04 -13.23 16.38
CA ASN A 183 10.82 -13.33 17.20
C ASN A 183 9.64 -13.84 16.36
N VAL A 184 9.50 -13.34 15.13
CA VAL A 184 8.45 -13.79 14.21
C VAL A 184 8.96 -13.95 12.78
N ILE A 185 8.45 -14.96 12.09
CA ILE A 185 8.64 -15.17 10.65
C ILE A 185 7.25 -15.10 10.00
N ILE A 186 7.06 -14.17 9.08
CA ILE A 186 5.83 -14.02 8.29
C ILE A 186 6.17 -14.39 6.84
N LYS A 187 5.45 -15.35 6.25
CA LYS A 187 5.68 -15.75 4.85
C LYS A 187 4.40 -15.78 4.01
N SER A 188 4.49 -15.54 2.70
CA SER A 188 3.38 -15.79 1.77
C SER A 188 3.89 -16.41 0.49
N ASN A 189 3.37 -17.60 0.18
CA ASN A 189 3.48 -18.23 -1.13
C ASN A 189 4.93 -18.32 -1.66
N THR A 190 5.86 -18.69 -0.76
CA THR A 190 7.31 -18.59 -0.98
C THR A 190 8.08 -19.70 -0.28
N ALA A 191 9.22 -20.08 -0.86
CA ALA A 191 10.18 -20.98 -0.24
C ALA A 191 10.96 -20.23 0.87
N VAL A 192 10.99 -20.84 2.06
CA VAL A 192 11.86 -20.45 3.16
C VAL A 192 12.50 -21.72 3.68
N LEU A 193 13.82 -21.84 3.53
CA LEU A 193 14.58 -23.06 3.79
C LEU A 193 15.56 -22.82 4.93
N PHE A 194 15.42 -23.60 6.00
CA PHE A 194 16.35 -23.62 7.13
C PHE A 194 17.02 -24.99 7.18
N TYR A 195 18.31 -25.07 6.88
CA TYR A 195 19.07 -26.34 6.95
C TYR A 195 19.68 -26.59 8.34
N GLY A 196 19.87 -25.51 9.13
CA GLY A 196 20.31 -25.59 10.52
C GLY A 196 19.13 -25.77 11.49
N SER A 197 18.92 -24.79 12.37
CA SER A 197 17.78 -24.73 13.30
C SER A 197 17.12 -23.36 13.25
N ALA A 198 15.80 -23.28 13.45
CA ALA A 198 15.11 -21.99 13.55
C ALA A 198 14.43 -21.84 14.93
N GLU A 199 14.64 -20.68 15.56
CA GLU A 199 13.99 -20.25 16.80
C GLU A 199 13.13 -19.03 16.49
N ALA A 200 11.84 -19.25 16.23
CA ALA A 200 10.87 -18.18 15.98
C ALA A 200 9.42 -18.64 16.13
N TYR A 201 8.50 -17.68 16.34
CA TYR A 201 7.10 -17.87 16.00
C TYR A 201 6.93 -17.72 14.48
N ALA A 202 6.03 -18.46 13.83
CA ALA A 202 5.84 -18.39 12.38
C ALA A 202 4.36 -18.18 11.99
N ALA A 203 4.12 -17.39 10.94
CA ALA A 203 2.80 -17.13 10.33
C ALA A 203 2.93 -17.09 8.79
N GLY A 204 1.93 -17.54 8.04
CA GLY A 204 1.98 -17.42 6.58
C GLY A 204 0.92 -18.14 5.77
N ASP A 205 0.80 -17.80 4.49
CA ASP A 205 -0.08 -18.46 3.52
C ASP A 205 0.61 -19.63 2.78
N TYR A 206 -0.23 -20.50 2.19
CA TYR A 206 0.06 -21.60 1.27
C TYR A 206 1.53 -21.82 0.85
N GLY A 207 1.98 -23.08 0.91
CA GLY A 207 3.23 -23.51 0.27
C GLY A 207 4.25 -24.09 1.23
N PHE A 208 4.84 -25.20 0.79
CA PHE A 208 5.89 -25.98 1.42
C PHE A 208 6.93 -25.08 2.13
N CYS A 209 6.86 -25.01 3.46
CA CYS A 209 8.08 -24.81 4.23
C CYS A 209 8.74 -26.19 4.23
N GLU A 210 9.61 -26.47 3.26
CA GLU A 210 10.52 -27.61 3.38
C GLU A 210 11.53 -27.26 4.48
N LEU A 211 11.13 -27.54 5.71
CA LEU A 211 11.98 -27.47 6.89
C LEU A 211 12.88 -28.71 6.88
N HIS A 212 13.95 -28.65 6.09
CA HIS A 212 15.05 -29.63 6.15
C HIS A 212 15.94 -29.37 7.36
N ALA A 213 15.33 -29.25 8.54
CA ALA A 213 16.08 -29.28 9.79
C ALA A 213 16.09 -30.69 10.34
N SER A 214 17.16 -31.06 11.03
CA SER A 214 17.21 -32.29 11.83
C SER A 214 15.91 -32.38 12.65
N PRO A 215 15.15 -33.49 12.61
CA PRO A 215 13.85 -33.67 13.25
C PRO A 215 13.79 -33.30 14.75
N ASP A 216 14.95 -33.17 15.38
CA ASP A 216 15.17 -32.92 16.80
C ASP A 216 15.36 -31.43 17.16
N ARG A 217 15.30 -30.51 16.18
CA ARG A 217 15.70 -29.09 16.36
C ARG A 217 14.65 -28.05 16.00
N PHE A 218 13.42 -28.46 15.72
CA PHE A 218 12.26 -27.58 15.58
C PHE A 218 11.35 -27.71 16.79
N HIS A 219 11.04 -26.60 17.44
CA HIS A 219 10.22 -26.62 18.65
C HIS A 219 8.70 -26.51 18.37
N TYR A 220 8.30 -25.89 17.26
CA TYR A 220 6.92 -25.86 16.80
C TYR A 220 6.87 -25.83 15.27
N MET A 221 6.24 -26.84 14.66
CA MET A 221 5.67 -26.75 13.32
C MET A 221 4.18 -26.55 13.48
N VAL A 222 3.59 -25.60 12.76
CA VAL A 222 2.15 -25.45 12.67
C VAL A 222 1.79 -25.56 11.18
N PRO A 223 0.97 -26.53 10.75
CA PRO A 223 0.42 -26.54 9.41
C PRO A 223 -0.32 -25.23 9.14
N PHE A 224 0.21 -24.53 8.14
CA PHE A 224 0.03 -23.10 7.93
C PHE A 224 -1.36 -22.69 7.39
N HIS A 225 -2.23 -23.64 7.05
CA HIS A 225 -3.58 -23.34 6.55
C HIS A 225 -4.64 -23.25 7.66
N GLU A 226 -4.31 -23.60 8.92
CA GLU A 226 -5.34 -23.93 9.92
C GLU A 226 -5.18 -23.28 11.29
N LEU A 227 -4.29 -22.31 11.44
CA LEU A 227 -4.18 -21.57 12.69
C LEU A 227 -4.33 -20.07 12.50
N ILE A 228 -5.56 -19.62 12.78
CA ILE A 228 -5.88 -18.69 13.86
C ILE A 228 -4.60 -18.07 14.43
N PHE A 229 -4.37 -16.77 14.20
CA PHE A 229 -3.50 -15.96 15.03
C PHE A 229 -4.07 -16.03 16.45
N SER A 230 -3.66 -17.08 17.17
CA SER A 230 -4.36 -17.45 18.39
C SER A 230 -4.04 -16.38 19.41
N GLY A 231 -5.07 -15.81 20.02
CA GLY A 231 -4.93 -15.05 21.25
C GLY A 231 -4.17 -15.84 22.34
N ALA A 232 -3.94 -17.15 22.16
CA ALA A 232 -3.11 -17.99 23.02
C ALA A 232 -1.61 -17.66 22.96
N ALA A 233 -1.10 -17.04 21.89
CA ALA A 233 0.29 -16.57 21.79
C ALA A 233 0.47 -15.08 22.16
N GLY A 234 -0.62 -14.38 22.51
CA GLY A 234 -0.60 -12.92 22.75
C GLY A 234 -0.34 -12.08 21.49
N LEU A 235 -0.38 -12.69 20.30
CA LEU A 235 -0.17 -12.00 19.03
C LEU A 235 -1.41 -11.18 18.65
N PRO A 236 -1.25 -9.90 18.27
CA PRO A 236 -2.37 -9.10 17.79
C PRO A 236 -2.89 -9.66 16.46
N ALA A 237 -4.21 -9.59 16.24
CA ALA A 237 -4.82 -10.08 15.01
C ALA A 237 -4.17 -9.40 13.78
N PRO A 238 -3.91 -10.16 12.70
CA PRO A 238 -3.19 -9.72 11.51
C PRO A 238 -4.11 -8.89 10.59
N SER A 239 -4.70 -7.84 11.14
CA SER A 239 -5.66 -6.99 10.45
C SER A 239 -5.09 -6.45 9.14
N GLY A 240 -5.76 -6.73 8.02
CA GLY A 240 -5.34 -6.30 6.69
C GLY A 240 -4.05 -6.96 6.18
N LEU A 241 -3.55 -8.00 6.86
CA LEU A 241 -2.38 -8.76 6.44
C LEU A 241 -2.68 -9.63 5.22
N PHE A 242 -3.93 -10.06 5.04
CA PHE A 242 -4.34 -11.04 4.04
C PHE A 242 -5.39 -10.46 3.08
N ASP A 243 -5.32 -10.85 1.80
CA ASP A 243 -6.40 -10.76 0.82
C ASP A 243 -6.67 -12.13 0.16
N GLU A 244 -7.42 -12.15 -0.94
CA GLU A 244 -7.75 -13.36 -1.70
C GLU A 244 -6.51 -14.06 -2.32
N ASP A 245 -5.42 -13.30 -2.53
CA ASP A 245 -4.16 -13.75 -3.13
C ASP A 245 -3.05 -14.05 -2.09
N GLY A 246 -3.33 -13.79 -0.80
CA GLY A 246 -2.47 -14.10 0.34
C GLY A 246 -2.00 -12.84 1.09
N ILE A 247 -0.79 -12.86 1.64
CA ILE A 247 -0.29 -11.72 2.44
C ILE A 247 -0.04 -10.48 1.58
N ILE A 248 -0.69 -9.37 1.94
CA ILE A 248 -0.39 -8.02 1.43
C ILE A 248 0.95 -7.55 2.01
N ALA A 249 2.00 -7.56 1.18
CA ALA A 249 3.38 -7.26 1.57
C ALA A 249 3.54 -5.91 2.31
N GLU A 250 2.84 -4.87 1.88
CA GLU A 250 2.87 -3.53 2.51
C GLU A 250 2.11 -3.50 3.85
N SER A 251 1.08 -4.33 4.01
CA SER A 251 0.37 -4.47 5.29
C SER A 251 1.17 -5.30 6.30
N ALA A 252 1.95 -6.26 5.83
CA ALA A 252 2.79 -7.10 6.69
C ALA A 252 3.97 -6.37 7.31
N GLU A 253 4.64 -5.54 6.51
CA GLU A 253 5.68 -4.66 7.06
C GLU A 253 5.07 -3.68 8.07
N ARG A 254 3.91 -3.08 7.77
CA ARG A 254 3.21 -2.19 8.71
C ARG A 254 2.77 -2.92 9.98
N TYR A 255 2.31 -4.16 9.88
CA TYR A 255 1.96 -4.99 11.03
C TYR A 255 3.18 -5.23 11.92
N LEU A 256 4.32 -5.62 11.34
CA LEU A 256 5.57 -5.83 12.09
C LEU A 256 6.05 -4.54 12.77
N LEU A 257 5.97 -3.41 12.07
CA LEU A 257 6.37 -2.11 12.61
C LEU A 257 5.42 -1.60 13.70
N ALA A 258 4.10 -1.72 13.49
CA ALA A 258 3.08 -1.27 14.43
C ALA A 258 3.07 -2.11 15.72
N ASN A 259 3.34 -3.41 15.60
CA ASN A 259 3.31 -4.33 16.73
C ASN A 259 4.70 -4.62 17.30
N ARG A 260 5.75 -3.93 16.84
CA ARG A 260 7.16 -4.17 17.20
C ARG A 260 7.39 -4.34 18.69
N LYS A 261 6.70 -3.58 19.55
CA LYS A 261 6.87 -3.63 21.01
C LYS A 261 6.33 -4.94 21.58
N ILE A 262 5.14 -5.35 21.14
CA ILE A 262 4.51 -6.61 21.54
C ILE A 262 5.32 -7.78 21.00
N LEU A 263 5.71 -7.73 19.72
CA LEU A 263 6.52 -8.75 19.07
C LEU A 263 7.92 -8.87 19.69
N SER A 264 8.54 -7.76 20.10
CA SER A 264 9.84 -7.75 20.80
C SER A 264 9.79 -8.34 22.21
N SER A 265 8.59 -8.40 22.80
CA SER A 265 8.38 -8.96 24.15
C SER A 265 8.04 -10.45 24.13
N LEU A 266 7.88 -11.04 22.95
CA LEU A 266 7.73 -12.48 22.81
C LEU A 266 9.03 -13.16 23.21
N VAL A 267 8.93 -14.14 24.11
CA VAL A 267 10.06 -14.97 24.50
C VAL A 267 10.10 -16.17 23.54
N PRO A 268 11.20 -16.38 22.79
CA PRO A 268 11.37 -17.60 22.02
C PRO A 268 11.19 -18.83 22.91
N ALA A 269 10.62 -19.91 22.37
CA ALA A 269 10.35 -21.11 23.15
C ALA A 269 11.63 -21.65 23.85
N ASP A 270 11.47 -22.15 25.08
CA ASP A 270 12.57 -22.73 25.87
C ASP A 270 13.17 -23.98 25.20
N THR A 271 14.49 -23.99 25.04
CA THR A 271 15.25 -25.06 24.38
C THR A 271 15.43 -26.31 25.25
N THR A 272 15.13 -26.23 26.55
CA THR A 272 15.35 -27.35 27.50
C THR A 272 14.20 -28.34 27.57
N THR A 273 13.02 -27.97 27.07
CA THR A 273 11.88 -28.87 26.96
C THR A 273 11.83 -29.48 25.57
N LYS A 274 11.96 -30.81 25.48
CA LYS A 274 11.74 -31.54 24.21
C LYS A 274 10.38 -31.14 23.66
N PRO A 275 10.29 -30.68 22.40
CA PRO A 275 9.02 -30.35 21.82
C PRO A 275 8.14 -31.59 21.82
N VAL A 276 6.90 -31.40 22.26
CA VAL A 276 5.86 -32.37 21.98
C VAL A 276 5.63 -32.23 20.47
N LEU A 277 6.14 -33.21 19.71
CA LEU A 277 6.18 -33.30 18.24
C LEU A 277 4.90 -33.82 17.52
N PRO A 278 3.64 -33.74 18.00
CA PRO A 278 2.50 -34.22 17.22
C PRO A 278 2.36 -33.55 15.85
N LEU A 279 2.78 -32.30 15.73
CA LEU A 279 2.59 -31.51 14.52
C LEU A 279 3.61 -31.80 13.40
N HIS A 280 4.79 -32.32 13.71
CA HIS A 280 5.80 -32.64 12.67
C HIS A 280 5.41 -33.91 11.90
N ASN A 281 4.97 -34.96 12.61
CA ASN A 281 4.43 -36.17 11.96
C ASN A 281 3.12 -35.87 11.22
N ALA A 282 2.24 -35.06 11.82
CA ALA A 282 0.99 -34.68 11.17
C ALA A 282 1.21 -33.80 9.93
N ALA A 283 2.19 -32.89 9.93
CA ALA A 283 2.47 -32.07 8.76
C ALA A 283 3.08 -32.84 7.58
N LEU A 284 3.74 -33.98 7.84
CA LEU A 284 4.26 -34.87 6.80
C LEU A 284 3.18 -35.79 6.22
N GLN A 285 2.05 -35.97 6.91
CA GLN A 285 0.89 -36.72 6.45
C GLN A 285 -0.36 -35.84 6.54
N TYR A 286 -0.73 -35.20 5.43
CA TYR A 286 -1.84 -34.23 5.37
C TYR A 286 -3.14 -34.72 6.06
N ASP A 287 -3.39 -36.04 6.03
CA ASP A 287 -4.54 -36.71 6.66
C ASP A 287 -4.49 -36.72 8.22
N GLU A 288 -3.31 -36.54 8.83
CA GLU A 288 -3.12 -36.50 10.28
C GLU A 288 -3.32 -35.08 10.87
N ILE A 289 -3.29 -34.03 10.04
CA ILE A 289 -3.55 -32.64 10.47
C ILE A 289 -4.99 -32.48 10.96
N GLU A 290 -5.94 -33.06 10.23
CA GLU A 290 -7.36 -33.01 10.57
C GLU A 290 -7.62 -33.71 11.91
N ALA A 291 -7.04 -34.90 12.11
CA ALA A 291 -7.12 -35.63 13.37
C ALA A 291 -6.43 -34.88 14.53
N PHE A 292 -5.31 -34.20 14.25
CA PHE A 292 -4.61 -33.37 15.22
C PHE A 292 -5.46 -32.17 15.64
N LEU A 293 -6.01 -31.40 14.70
CA LEU A 293 -6.86 -30.26 15.01
C LEU A 293 -8.11 -30.70 15.75
N GLN A 294 -8.76 -31.78 15.32
CA GLN A 294 -9.91 -32.35 15.99
C GLN A 294 -9.60 -32.75 17.44
N LYS A 295 -8.42 -33.35 17.70
CA LYS A 295 -7.93 -33.66 19.05
C LYS A 295 -7.74 -32.41 19.91
N HIS A 296 -7.45 -31.28 19.29
CA HIS A 296 -7.25 -29.98 19.94
C HIS A 296 -8.48 -29.06 19.86
N GLY A 297 -9.63 -29.57 19.43
CA GLY A 297 -10.89 -28.81 19.32
C GLY A 297 -10.87 -27.73 18.24
N GLN A 298 -10.02 -27.88 17.23
CA GLN A 298 -9.87 -26.99 16.08
C GLN A 298 -10.38 -27.69 14.82
N VAL A 299 -10.85 -26.92 13.84
CA VAL A 299 -11.32 -27.44 12.55
C VAL A 299 -10.53 -26.83 11.43
N ALA A 300 -10.17 -27.69 10.49
CA ALA A 300 -9.49 -27.38 9.27
C ALA A 300 -10.28 -26.39 8.37
N PRO A 301 -9.82 -25.14 8.11
CA PRO A 301 -10.55 -24.23 7.23
C PRO A 301 -10.73 -24.78 5.81
N GLY A 302 -9.82 -25.64 5.34
CA GLY A 302 -9.84 -26.19 3.98
C GLY A 302 -11.14 -26.93 3.63
N GLN A 303 -11.70 -27.69 4.58
CA GLN A 303 -12.97 -28.40 4.36
C GLN A 303 -14.13 -27.42 4.16
N HIS A 304 -14.21 -26.39 5.01
CA HIS A 304 -15.27 -25.39 4.94
C HIS A 304 -15.11 -24.47 3.74
N ARG A 305 -13.87 -24.13 3.34
CA ARG A 305 -13.61 -23.38 2.10
C ARG A 305 -14.08 -24.14 0.88
N LYS A 306 -13.75 -25.45 0.78
CA LYS A 306 -14.27 -26.32 -0.29
C LYS A 306 -15.80 -26.38 -0.29
N GLN A 307 -16.41 -26.49 0.89
CA GLN A 307 -17.88 -26.47 1.01
C GLN A 307 -18.47 -25.13 0.52
N ALA A 308 -17.88 -24.01 0.93
CA ALA A 308 -18.26 -22.67 0.49
C ALA A 308 -18.12 -22.50 -1.02
N ASP A 309 -17.00 -22.94 -1.61
CA ASP A 309 -16.77 -22.91 -3.06
C ASP A 309 -17.78 -23.75 -3.83
N ASP A 310 -18.10 -24.96 -3.34
CA ASP A 310 -19.09 -25.83 -3.95
C ASP A 310 -20.50 -25.22 -3.91
N LEU A 311 -20.84 -24.50 -2.84
CA LEU A 311 -22.10 -23.77 -2.73
C LEU A 311 -22.12 -22.53 -3.63
N MET A 312 -21.02 -21.77 -3.70
CA MET A 312 -20.85 -20.63 -4.61
C MET A 312 -21.03 -21.05 -6.06
N LYS A 313 -20.36 -22.13 -6.50
CA LYS A 313 -20.49 -22.68 -7.87
C LYS A 313 -21.92 -23.10 -8.21
N LYS A 314 -22.69 -23.57 -7.23
CA LYS A 314 -24.09 -23.94 -7.38
C LYS A 314 -25.05 -22.75 -7.28
N ASN A 315 -24.54 -21.54 -7.01
CA ASN A 315 -25.34 -20.36 -6.64
C ASN A 315 -26.28 -20.64 -5.43
N ASP A 316 -25.89 -21.54 -4.54
CA ASP A 316 -26.65 -21.86 -3.32
C ASP A 316 -26.30 -20.88 -2.20
N PHE A 317 -26.70 -19.62 -2.39
CA PHE A 317 -26.48 -18.54 -1.45
C PHE A 317 -27.22 -18.76 -0.12
N SER A 318 -28.36 -19.47 -0.14
CA SER A 318 -29.07 -19.86 1.09
C SER A 318 -28.26 -20.87 1.90
N GLY A 319 -27.64 -21.84 1.23
CA GLY A 319 -26.73 -22.80 1.85
C GLY A 319 -25.52 -22.12 2.48
N ILE A 320 -24.95 -21.11 1.82
CA ILE A 320 -23.86 -20.28 2.39
C ILE A 320 -24.31 -19.59 3.67
N MET A 321 -25.42 -18.86 3.62
CA MET A 321 -25.95 -18.14 4.78
C MET A 321 -26.30 -19.09 5.94
N ALA A 322 -26.76 -20.31 5.65
CA ALA A 322 -27.07 -21.31 6.67
C ALA A 322 -25.83 -21.91 7.36
N ASN A 323 -24.65 -21.87 6.72
CA ASN A 323 -23.43 -22.47 7.26
C ASN A 323 -22.41 -21.44 7.79
N CYS A 324 -22.49 -20.17 7.37
CA CYS A 324 -21.47 -19.17 7.64
C CYS A 324 -21.16 -18.95 9.13
N GLU A 325 -22.15 -18.90 10.01
CA GLU A 325 -21.92 -18.76 11.47
C GLU A 325 -21.07 -19.91 12.02
N ARG A 326 -21.35 -21.13 11.59
CA ARG A 326 -20.59 -22.32 11.99
C ARG A 326 -19.16 -22.24 11.46
N TRP A 327 -18.97 -21.95 10.17
CA TRP A 327 -17.64 -21.80 9.58
C TRP A 327 -16.81 -20.75 10.30
N VAL A 328 -17.40 -19.58 10.57
CA VAL A 328 -16.73 -18.49 11.29
C VAL A 328 -16.39 -18.86 12.73
N ALA A 329 -17.30 -19.52 13.45
CA ALA A 329 -17.04 -19.97 14.82
C ALA A 329 -15.94 -21.03 14.90
N GLU A 330 -15.86 -21.92 13.92
CA GLU A 330 -14.92 -23.05 13.89
C GLU A 330 -13.53 -22.66 13.37
N THR A 331 -13.43 -21.65 12.49
CA THR A 331 -12.17 -21.30 11.80
C THR A 331 -11.64 -19.92 12.14
N ASN A 332 -12.52 -18.99 12.51
CA ASN A 332 -12.19 -17.57 12.68
C ASN A 332 -11.43 -16.99 11.45
N ASP A 333 -11.85 -17.35 10.24
CA ASP A 333 -11.24 -16.96 8.97
C ASP A 333 -12.03 -15.83 8.26
N PRO A 334 -11.39 -14.71 7.86
CA PRO A 334 -12.06 -13.60 7.16
C PRO A 334 -12.70 -14.01 5.83
N PHE A 335 -12.20 -15.07 5.16
CA PHE A 335 -12.78 -15.58 3.91
C PHE A 335 -14.28 -15.84 4.02
N PHE A 336 -14.74 -16.44 5.13
CA PHE A 336 -16.16 -16.77 5.28
C PHE A 336 -17.05 -15.54 5.45
N TYR A 337 -16.50 -14.42 5.94
CA TYR A 337 -17.19 -13.14 5.97
C TYR A 337 -17.37 -12.57 4.56
N LEU A 338 -16.36 -12.70 3.70
CA LEU A 338 -16.45 -12.29 2.30
C LEU A 338 -17.52 -13.09 1.55
N VAL A 339 -17.48 -14.41 1.70
CA VAL A 339 -18.42 -15.32 1.03
C VAL A 339 -19.86 -15.06 1.45
N VAL A 340 -20.13 -14.85 2.75
CA VAL A 340 -21.49 -14.54 3.20
C VAL A 340 -21.94 -13.14 2.76
N VAL A 341 -21.04 -12.15 2.71
CA VAL A 341 -21.38 -10.82 2.21
C VAL A 341 -21.71 -10.85 0.71
N ASP A 342 -20.94 -11.57 -0.11
CA ASP A 342 -21.27 -11.74 -1.53
C ASP A 342 -22.62 -12.48 -1.69
N ALA A 343 -22.85 -13.56 -0.94
CA ALA A 343 -24.14 -14.26 -0.95
C ALA A 343 -25.31 -13.34 -0.55
N CYS A 344 -25.14 -12.48 0.45
CA CYS A 344 -26.12 -11.47 0.84
C CYS A 344 -26.38 -10.47 -0.30
N GLN A 345 -25.32 -10.01 -0.96
CA GLN A 345 -25.43 -9.11 -2.11
C GLN A 345 -26.19 -9.75 -3.27
N LYS A 346 -25.89 -11.01 -3.62
CA LYS A 346 -26.59 -11.75 -4.68
C LYS A 346 -28.07 -11.98 -4.37
N LYS A 347 -28.42 -12.14 -3.09
CA LYS A 347 -29.82 -12.26 -2.62
C LYS A 347 -30.49 -10.92 -2.37
N MET A 348 -29.80 -9.80 -2.57
CA MET A 348 -30.27 -8.45 -2.20
C MET A 348 -30.64 -8.31 -0.70
N ASP A 349 -30.11 -9.17 0.16
CA ASP A 349 -30.23 -9.06 1.62
C ASP A 349 -29.12 -8.15 2.18
N LEU A 350 -29.19 -6.89 1.77
CA LEU A 350 -28.17 -5.88 2.07
C LEU A 350 -28.03 -5.60 3.58
N THR A 351 -29.11 -5.72 4.35
CA THR A 351 -29.07 -5.49 5.80
C THR A 351 -28.25 -6.57 6.51
N THR A 352 -28.44 -7.84 6.15
CA THR A 352 -27.63 -8.93 6.68
C THR A 352 -26.18 -8.82 6.21
N GLY A 353 -25.96 -8.44 4.95
CA GLY A 353 -24.61 -8.18 4.43
C GLY A 353 -23.85 -7.11 5.23
N VAL A 354 -24.50 -5.99 5.55
CA VAL A 354 -23.92 -4.92 6.39
C VAL A 354 -23.52 -5.44 7.77
N ALA A 355 -24.37 -6.25 8.41
CA ALA A 355 -24.06 -6.83 9.71
C ALA A 355 -22.82 -7.73 9.67
N TRP A 356 -22.69 -8.54 8.62
CA TRP A 356 -21.51 -9.39 8.40
C TRP A 356 -20.25 -8.57 8.09
N ALA A 357 -20.34 -7.57 7.24
CA ALA A 357 -19.21 -6.69 6.92
C ALA A 357 -18.70 -5.96 8.17
N ARG A 358 -19.62 -5.43 8.98
CA ARG A 358 -19.27 -4.77 10.26
C ARG A 358 -18.58 -5.76 11.21
N ARG A 359 -19.12 -6.97 11.40
CA ARG A 359 -18.47 -8.02 12.23
C ARG A 359 -17.08 -8.39 11.71
N CYS A 360 -16.88 -8.43 10.40
CA CYS A 360 -15.57 -8.68 9.81
C CYS A 360 -14.58 -7.57 10.19
N LEU A 361 -14.95 -6.31 10.01
CA LEU A 361 -14.09 -5.16 10.32
C LEU A 361 -13.85 -5.01 11.83
N GLU A 362 -14.82 -5.35 12.68
CA GLU A 362 -14.64 -5.41 14.13
C GLU A 362 -13.60 -6.44 14.55
N ARG A 363 -13.57 -7.58 13.84
CA ARG A 363 -12.73 -8.72 14.19
C ARG A 363 -11.32 -8.63 13.60
N PHE A 364 -11.23 -8.22 12.34
CA PHE A 364 -10.00 -8.24 11.55
C PHE A 364 -9.56 -6.85 11.11
N GLY A 365 -10.21 -5.77 11.58
CA GLY A 365 -9.82 -4.40 11.23
C GLY A 365 -9.89 -4.11 9.73
N SER A 366 -8.82 -3.54 9.17
CA SER A 366 -8.80 -3.01 7.81
C SER A 366 -8.92 -4.08 6.73
N HIS A 367 -10.07 -4.09 6.07
CA HIS A 367 -10.29 -4.86 4.86
C HIS A 367 -11.00 -3.96 3.83
N ASN A 368 -10.27 -3.50 2.82
CA ASN A 368 -10.74 -2.43 1.92
C ASN A 368 -12.07 -2.79 1.24
N TRP A 369 -12.20 -4.02 0.71
CA TRP A 369 -13.45 -4.45 0.07
C TRP A 369 -14.63 -4.49 1.06
N MET A 370 -14.46 -5.04 2.28
CA MET A 370 -15.49 -4.99 3.33
C MET A 370 -15.87 -3.57 3.72
N PHE A 371 -14.88 -2.69 3.86
CA PHE A 371 -15.16 -1.31 4.27
C PHE A 371 -15.91 -0.55 3.18
N ARG A 372 -15.52 -0.74 1.91
CA ARG A 372 -16.26 -0.22 0.76
C ARG A 372 -17.68 -0.77 0.72
N PHE A 373 -17.85 -2.09 0.85
CA PHE A 373 -19.16 -2.74 0.85
C PHE A 373 -20.04 -2.15 1.96
N LEU A 374 -19.52 -2.06 3.18
CA LEU A 374 -20.22 -1.51 4.34
C LEU A 374 -20.73 -0.09 4.07
N LEU A 375 -19.83 0.83 3.72
CA LEU A 375 -20.20 2.23 3.50
C LEU A 375 -21.16 2.42 2.32
N SER A 376 -20.88 1.75 1.20
CA SER A 376 -21.75 1.86 0.01
C SER A 376 -23.13 1.27 0.23
N THR A 377 -23.21 0.17 0.99
CA THR A 377 -24.49 -0.49 1.27
C THR A 377 -25.31 0.29 2.29
N ASP A 378 -24.70 0.83 3.34
CA ASP A 378 -25.42 1.71 4.28
C ASP A 378 -25.93 2.97 3.57
N LEU A 379 -25.13 3.59 2.69
CA LEU A 379 -25.60 4.71 1.85
C LEU A 379 -26.75 4.30 0.93
N ALA A 380 -26.66 3.15 0.26
CA ALA A 380 -27.74 2.64 -0.61
C ALA A 380 -29.04 2.32 0.15
N LEU A 381 -28.93 1.96 1.44
CA LEU A 381 -30.06 1.74 2.34
C LEU A 381 -30.60 3.03 2.98
N GLY A 382 -30.03 4.20 2.66
CA GLY A 382 -30.41 5.48 3.26
C GLY A 382 -29.93 5.65 4.71
N ARG A 383 -29.01 4.79 5.18
CA ARG A 383 -28.43 4.77 6.52
C ARG A 383 -27.15 5.63 6.57
N THR A 384 -27.28 6.89 6.16
CA THR A 384 -26.12 7.79 5.99
C THR A 384 -25.43 8.11 7.31
N GLU A 385 -26.20 8.14 8.41
CA GLU A 385 -25.69 8.35 9.76
C GLU A 385 -24.82 7.17 10.21
N GLU A 386 -25.29 5.95 9.98
CA GLU A 386 -24.56 4.71 10.24
C GLU A 386 -23.30 4.62 9.39
N ALA A 387 -23.36 4.95 8.09
CA ALA A 387 -22.19 4.99 7.23
C ALA A 387 -21.10 5.93 7.77
N TRP A 388 -21.48 7.12 8.26
CA TRP A 388 -20.51 8.03 8.88
C TRP A 388 -19.95 7.49 10.21
N GLN A 389 -20.78 6.85 11.02
CA GLN A 389 -20.33 6.24 12.28
C GLN A 389 -19.35 5.10 12.01
N ASP A 390 -19.63 4.24 11.04
CA ASP A 390 -18.74 3.16 10.62
C ASP A 390 -17.46 3.68 10.00
N TRP A 391 -17.52 4.77 9.22
CA TRP A 391 -16.31 5.50 8.81
C TRP A 391 -15.46 5.90 10.00
N CYS A 392 -16.04 6.61 10.98
CA CYS A 392 -15.33 7.05 12.19
C CYS A 392 -14.73 5.89 12.96
N ARG A 393 -15.41 4.75 12.99
CA ARG A 393 -15.01 3.54 13.70
C ARG A 393 -13.83 2.83 13.05
N PHE A 394 -13.84 2.66 11.74
CA PHE A 394 -12.89 1.76 11.05
C PHE A 394 -11.76 2.49 10.27
N ARG A 395 -11.85 3.81 10.06
CA ARG A 395 -10.85 4.61 9.32
C ARG A 395 -9.40 4.51 9.81
N GLN A 396 -9.16 4.15 11.06
CA GLN A 396 -7.79 4.04 11.60
C GLN A 396 -6.99 2.93 10.92
N GLY A 397 -7.65 1.91 10.39
CA GLY A 397 -7.00 0.85 9.62
C GLY A 397 -6.83 1.16 8.14
N LEU A 398 -7.43 2.25 7.62
CA LEU A 398 -7.41 2.55 6.19
C LEU A 398 -5.99 2.92 5.71
N LEU A 399 -5.58 2.32 4.59
CA LEU A 399 -4.32 2.66 3.91
C LEU A 399 -4.56 3.87 3.01
N TRP A 400 -4.30 5.06 3.55
CA TRP A 400 -4.63 6.33 2.88
C TRP A 400 -3.89 6.52 1.56
N ASP A 401 -2.74 5.89 1.37
CA ASP A 401 -1.82 6.06 0.24
C ASP A 401 -2.14 5.17 -0.97
N LYS A 402 -3.21 4.39 -0.88
CA LYS A 402 -3.55 3.36 -1.87
C LYS A 402 -4.67 3.83 -2.79
N PRO A 403 -4.44 3.95 -4.12
CA PRO A 403 -5.45 4.44 -5.07
C PRO A 403 -6.77 3.64 -5.04
N GLU A 404 -6.72 2.34 -4.71
CA GLU A 404 -7.91 1.51 -4.56
C GLU A 404 -8.87 1.99 -3.45
N ASN A 405 -8.39 2.82 -2.52
CA ASN A 405 -9.16 3.37 -1.40
C ASN A 405 -9.84 4.70 -1.71
N ASP A 406 -9.63 5.28 -2.89
CA ASP A 406 -10.33 6.49 -3.35
C ASP A 406 -11.85 6.33 -3.23
N ASN A 407 -12.37 5.13 -3.51
CA ASN A 407 -13.78 4.83 -3.43
C ASN A 407 -14.29 4.87 -1.98
N ILE A 408 -13.50 4.40 -1.01
CA ILE A 408 -13.87 4.43 0.41
C ILE A 408 -13.91 5.89 0.89
N LEU A 409 -12.92 6.69 0.51
CA LEU A 409 -12.86 8.11 0.85
C LEU A 409 -14.04 8.89 0.23
N GLN A 410 -14.38 8.61 -1.03
CA GLN A 410 -15.56 9.19 -1.67
C GLN A 410 -16.86 8.86 -0.93
N LEU A 411 -17.04 7.61 -0.47
CA LEU A 411 -18.21 7.20 0.31
C LEU A 411 -18.23 7.88 1.69
N ALA A 412 -17.09 8.02 2.33
CA ALA A 412 -16.96 8.73 3.61
C ALA A 412 -17.30 10.23 3.46
N ILE A 413 -16.85 10.87 2.38
CA ILE A 413 -17.20 12.25 2.04
C ILE A 413 -18.71 12.38 1.83
N ALA A 414 -19.31 11.49 1.03
CA ALA A 414 -20.76 11.49 0.79
C ALA A 414 -21.54 11.35 2.10
N ALA A 415 -21.16 10.39 2.96
CA ALA A 415 -21.77 10.22 4.28
C ALA A 415 -21.62 11.47 5.16
N ALA A 416 -20.46 12.14 5.14
CA ALA A 416 -20.23 13.38 5.88
C ALA A 416 -21.16 14.51 5.41
N ILE A 417 -21.25 14.70 4.10
CA ILE A 417 -22.06 15.78 3.51
C ILE A 417 -23.53 15.54 3.81
N THR A 418 -24.04 14.33 3.56
CA THR A 418 -25.46 14.01 3.80
C THR A 418 -25.86 14.09 5.27
N THR A 419 -24.93 13.84 6.19
CA THR A 419 -25.18 13.96 7.65
C THR A 419 -24.92 15.37 8.20
N GLY A 420 -24.60 16.36 7.36
CA GLY A 420 -24.32 17.72 7.80
C GLY A 420 -23.02 17.86 8.60
N ARG A 421 -22.07 16.94 8.42
CA ARG A 421 -20.78 16.88 9.13
C ARG A 421 -19.61 17.39 8.29
N SER A 422 -19.89 18.16 7.24
CA SER A 422 -18.88 18.63 6.28
C SER A 422 -17.71 19.36 6.93
N GLU A 423 -17.95 20.28 7.87
CA GLU A 423 -16.88 21.01 8.57
C GLU A 423 -15.97 20.08 9.39
N LYS A 424 -16.56 19.14 10.13
CA LYS A 424 -15.83 18.15 10.93
C LYS A 424 -15.00 17.23 10.03
N ALA A 425 -15.60 16.73 8.95
CA ALA A 425 -14.93 15.87 7.99
C ALA A 425 -13.81 16.61 7.26
N HIS A 426 -14.05 17.84 6.82
CA HIS A 426 -13.05 18.69 6.17
C HIS A 426 -11.82 18.90 7.07
N THR A 427 -12.04 19.28 8.33
CA THR A 427 -10.96 19.48 9.31
C THR A 427 -10.08 18.24 9.47
N GLU A 428 -10.67 17.04 9.39
CA GLU A 428 -9.94 15.78 9.53
C GLU A 428 -9.23 15.33 8.24
N LEU A 429 -9.82 15.63 7.08
CA LEU A 429 -9.46 15.03 5.80
C LEU A 429 -8.63 15.93 4.90
N ALA A 430 -8.90 17.24 4.86
CA ALA A 430 -8.36 18.14 3.84
C ALA A 430 -6.84 18.21 3.83
N GLY A 431 -6.21 18.26 5.02
CA GLY A 431 -4.75 18.25 5.14
C GLY A 431 -4.12 16.98 4.56
N LYS A 432 -4.79 15.83 4.69
CA LYS A 432 -4.34 14.56 4.11
C LYS A 432 -4.55 14.54 2.60
N PHE A 433 -5.68 15.06 2.11
CA PHE A 433 -5.97 15.14 0.68
C PHE A 433 -4.94 15.99 -0.07
N ARG A 434 -4.43 17.06 0.54
CA ARG A 434 -3.35 17.87 -0.06
C ARG A 434 -2.03 17.13 -0.24
N THR A 435 -1.77 16.11 0.57
CA THR A 435 -0.58 15.24 0.46
C THR A 435 -0.85 13.98 -0.36
N PHE A 436 -2.08 13.80 -0.83
CA PHE A 436 -2.52 12.56 -1.46
C PHE A 436 -2.33 12.60 -2.97
N THR A 437 -1.96 11.46 -3.54
CA THR A 437 -1.86 11.29 -5.00
C THR A 437 -3.00 10.40 -5.45
N SER A 438 -3.92 10.97 -6.22
CA SER A 438 -5.03 10.27 -6.84
C SER A 438 -5.21 10.79 -8.25
N ASP A 439 -5.39 9.86 -9.19
CA ASP A 439 -5.73 10.16 -10.58
C ASP A 439 -7.24 10.08 -10.83
N SER A 440 -8.04 9.89 -9.77
CA SER A 440 -9.50 9.80 -9.88
C SER A 440 -10.14 11.19 -9.93
N PRO A 441 -10.67 11.64 -11.10
CA PRO A 441 -11.38 12.92 -11.17
C PRO A 441 -12.60 12.96 -10.24
N ASN A 442 -13.24 11.82 -9.97
CA ASN A 442 -14.41 11.73 -9.08
C ASN A 442 -14.03 11.86 -7.60
N PHE A 443 -12.85 11.37 -7.20
CA PHE A 443 -12.36 11.59 -5.84
C PHE A 443 -12.18 13.09 -5.58
N TRP A 444 -11.48 13.79 -6.47
CA TRP A 444 -11.26 15.23 -6.35
C TRP A 444 -12.54 16.05 -6.45
N PHE A 445 -13.50 15.61 -7.28
CA PHE A 445 -14.83 16.22 -7.35
C PHE A 445 -15.53 16.18 -5.99
N ASN A 446 -15.60 15.00 -5.35
CA ASN A 446 -16.22 14.87 -4.04
C ASN A 446 -15.45 15.63 -2.96
N ALA A 447 -14.11 15.66 -3.03
CA ALA A 447 -13.30 16.48 -2.13
C ALA A 447 -13.62 17.98 -2.28
N ALA A 448 -13.88 18.45 -3.51
CA ALA A 448 -14.33 19.81 -3.77
C ALA A 448 -15.72 20.08 -3.18
N CYS A 449 -16.67 19.14 -3.30
CA CYS A 449 -17.97 19.21 -2.65
C CYS A 449 -17.81 19.35 -1.12
N LEU A 450 -16.91 18.56 -0.52
CA LEU A 450 -16.61 18.65 0.91
C LEU A 450 -16.08 20.04 1.30
N GLY A 451 -15.11 20.57 0.55
CA GLY A 451 -14.56 21.91 0.75
C GLY A 451 -15.64 22.99 0.68
N SER A 452 -16.51 22.92 -0.34
CA SER A 452 -17.63 23.84 -0.53
C SER A 452 -18.61 23.79 0.64
N ARG A 453 -19.08 22.59 1.00
CA ARG A 453 -20.05 22.39 2.10
C ARG A 453 -19.48 22.71 3.48
N ALA A 454 -18.16 22.66 3.64
CA ALA A 454 -17.46 23.11 4.84
C ALA A 454 -17.20 24.64 4.87
N GLY A 455 -17.55 25.37 3.81
CA GLY A 455 -17.28 26.81 3.70
C GLY A 455 -15.81 27.15 3.44
N ASN A 456 -15.00 26.18 3.02
CA ASN A 456 -13.57 26.39 2.72
C ASN A 456 -13.37 26.59 1.22
N LEU A 457 -13.43 27.85 0.79
CA LEU A 457 -13.29 28.24 -0.62
C LEU A 457 -11.95 27.79 -1.21
N ASN A 458 -10.84 27.91 -0.48
CA ASN A 458 -9.51 27.57 -1.00
C ASN A 458 -9.41 26.09 -1.37
N ASP A 459 -9.88 25.21 -0.49
CA ASP A 459 -9.88 23.77 -0.75
C ASP A 459 -10.90 23.40 -1.83
N ALA A 460 -12.08 24.03 -1.86
CA ALA A 460 -13.06 23.82 -2.93
C ALA A 460 -12.48 24.16 -4.32
N VAL A 461 -11.81 25.30 -4.44
CA VAL A 461 -11.12 25.77 -5.66
C VAL A 461 -10.00 24.82 -6.04
N TYR A 462 -9.15 24.42 -5.08
CA TYR A 462 -8.04 23.51 -5.33
C TYR A 462 -8.52 22.14 -5.81
N PHE A 463 -9.41 21.49 -5.07
CA PHE A 463 -9.90 20.16 -5.44
C PHE A 463 -10.73 20.18 -6.74
N ALA A 464 -11.48 21.25 -7.02
CA ALA A 464 -12.17 21.40 -8.31
C ALA A 464 -11.18 21.47 -9.48
N TRP A 465 -10.08 22.22 -9.34
CA TRP A 465 -9.03 22.27 -10.36
C TRP A 465 -8.35 20.90 -10.56
N GLN A 466 -8.07 20.18 -9.46
CA GLN A 466 -7.54 18.81 -9.51
C GLN A 466 -8.47 17.87 -10.30
N SER A 467 -9.77 17.98 -10.06
CA SER A 467 -10.77 17.18 -10.75
C SER A 467 -10.89 17.53 -12.25
N LEU A 468 -10.90 18.83 -12.60
CA LEU A 468 -10.96 19.29 -13.99
C LEU A 468 -9.71 18.91 -14.80
N ARG A 469 -8.50 19.05 -14.24
CA ARG A 469 -7.26 18.66 -14.93
C ARG A 469 -7.20 17.15 -15.22
N LEU A 470 -7.90 16.35 -14.42
CA LEU A 470 -8.04 14.89 -14.58
C LEU A 470 -9.26 14.51 -15.43
N GLY A 471 -9.90 15.47 -16.10
CA GLY A 471 -10.92 15.22 -17.11
C GLY A 471 -12.35 15.21 -16.61
N LYS A 472 -12.64 15.66 -15.37
CA LYS A 472 -14.03 15.86 -14.94
C LYS A 472 -14.71 16.92 -15.82
N PRO A 473 -15.90 16.66 -16.39
CA PRO A 473 -16.60 17.67 -17.18
C PRO A 473 -17.07 18.84 -16.32
N ARG A 474 -16.96 20.07 -16.84
CA ARG A 474 -17.51 21.27 -16.18
C ARG A 474 -19.01 21.14 -15.86
N ALA A 475 -19.77 20.52 -16.76
CA ALA A 475 -21.21 20.34 -16.60
C ALA A 475 -21.59 19.63 -15.28
N ASP A 476 -20.73 18.74 -14.79
CA ASP A 476 -20.95 18.05 -13.51
C ASP A 476 -20.95 19.06 -12.35
N PHE A 477 -20.03 20.02 -12.34
CA PHE A 477 -19.96 21.08 -11.32
C PHE A 477 -21.14 22.05 -11.42
N ASP A 478 -21.57 22.40 -12.63
CA ASP A 478 -22.70 23.32 -12.82
C ASP A 478 -24.01 22.73 -12.27
N SER A 479 -24.15 21.40 -12.34
CA SER A 479 -25.33 20.63 -11.92
C SER A 479 -25.33 20.18 -10.45
N GLU A 480 -24.20 20.27 -9.76
CA GLU A 480 -24.03 19.71 -8.41
C GLU A 480 -24.41 20.73 -7.33
N PRO A 481 -25.50 20.51 -6.57
CA PRO A 481 -25.96 21.42 -5.52
C PRO A 481 -24.97 21.58 -4.37
N ASP A 482 -24.04 20.64 -4.16
CA ASP A 482 -23.05 20.78 -3.11
C ASP A 482 -22.11 21.99 -3.31
N PHE A 483 -22.05 22.55 -4.52
CA PHE A 483 -21.31 23.77 -4.83
C PHE A 483 -22.07 25.07 -4.60
N ASP A 484 -23.37 25.04 -4.29
CA ASP A 484 -24.17 26.27 -4.07
C ASP A 484 -23.51 27.28 -3.09
N PRO A 485 -22.85 26.86 -1.98
CA PRO A 485 -22.15 27.80 -1.08
C PRO A 485 -21.01 28.60 -1.70
N VAL A 486 -20.35 28.08 -2.74
CA VAL A 486 -19.19 28.70 -3.40
C VAL A 486 -19.43 29.01 -4.88
N LYS A 487 -20.64 28.69 -5.39
CA LYS A 487 -20.93 28.72 -6.83
C LYS A 487 -20.70 30.09 -7.42
N ASP A 488 -21.07 31.15 -6.72
CA ASP A 488 -20.93 32.53 -7.22
C ASP A 488 -19.58 33.17 -6.85
N GLU A 489 -18.70 32.44 -6.16
CA GLU A 489 -17.40 32.96 -5.77
C GLU A 489 -16.49 33.16 -7.01
N PRO A 490 -15.89 34.36 -7.20
CA PRO A 490 -15.09 34.65 -8.39
C PRO A 490 -13.93 33.67 -8.61
N ALA A 491 -13.30 33.20 -7.53
CA ALA A 491 -12.20 32.23 -7.62
C ALA A 491 -12.70 30.86 -8.11
N PHE A 492 -13.87 30.41 -7.65
CA PHE A 492 -14.47 29.15 -8.07
C PHE A 492 -14.90 29.20 -9.54
N GLN A 493 -15.62 30.25 -9.94
CA GLN A 493 -15.98 30.48 -11.34
C GLN A 493 -14.77 30.58 -12.27
N ALA A 494 -13.66 31.14 -11.79
CA ALA A 494 -12.42 31.20 -12.56
C ALA A 494 -11.80 29.82 -12.80
N VAL A 495 -11.81 28.93 -11.80
CA VAL A 495 -11.36 27.54 -11.97
C VAL A 495 -12.22 26.80 -12.98
N LEU A 496 -13.56 26.93 -12.88
CA LEU A 496 -14.48 26.29 -13.83
C LEU A 496 -14.27 26.78 -15.27
N ALA A 497 -13.85 28.04 -15.45
CA ALA A 497 -13.55 28.59 -16.77
C ALA A 497 -12.18 28.15 -17.32
N LEU A 498 -11.20 27.83 -16.46
CA LEU A 498 -9.86 27.38 -16.87
C LEU A 498 -9.85 25.94 -17.37
N GLY A 499 -10.70 25.08 -16.81
CA GLY A 499 -10.69 23.65 -17.13
C GLY A 499 -9.35 23.01 -16.76
N ALA A 500 -8.71 22.35 -17.73
CA ALA A 500 -7.41 21.68 -17.54
C ALA A 500 -6.18 22.59 -17.69
N THR A 501 -6.36 23.88 -17.97
CA THR A 501 -5.25 24.81 -18.19
C THR A 501 -4.70 25.41 -16.90
N SER A 502 -3.41 25.73 -16.87
CA SER A 502 -2.82 26.48 -15.76
C SER A 502 -3.42 27.88 -15.69
N PRO A 503 -3.68 28.42 -14.48
CA PRO A 503 -4.24 29.77 -14.34
C PRO A 503 -3.25 30.81 -14.88
N SER A 504 -3.72 31.60 -15.84
CA SER A 504 -3.08 32.83 -16.29
C SER A 504 -4.12 33.94 -16.36
N ARG A 505 -3.95 34.99 -15.55
CA ARG A 505 -4.88 36.14 -15.52
C ARG A 505 -4.15 37.44 -15.23
N ARG A 506 -4.73 38.53 -15.72
CA ARG A 506 -4.26 39.91 -15.51
C ARG A 506 -5.43 40.80 -15.13
N ALA A 507 -5.26 41.60 -14.08
CA ALA A 507 -6.19 42.66 -13.69
C ALA A 507 -5.44 44.00 -13.68
N ALA A 508 -5.79 44.88 -14.60
CA ALA A 508 -5.32 46.27 -14.62
C ALA A 508 -6.34 47.17 -13.92
N LEU A 509 -5.91 47.85 -12.86
CA LEU A 509 -6.73 48.63 -11.96
C LEU A 509 -6.19 50.06 -11.87
N VAL A 510 -7.08 51.05 -11.79
CA VAL A 510 -6.72 52.48 -11.77
C VAL A 510 -7.42 53.24 -10.64
N ARG A 511 -6.70 54.19 -10.01
CA ARG A 511 -7.24 55.13 -9.01
C ARG A 511 -6.62 56.51 -9.22
N GLY A 512 -7.35 57.42 -9.87
CA GLY A 512 -6.79 58.70 -10.31
C GLY A 512 -5.69 58.47 -11.35
N SER A 513 -4.47 58.96 -11.08
CA SER A 513 -3.28 58.72 -11.91
C SER A 513 -2.51 57.45 -11.54
N HIS A 514 -2.92 56.73 -10.49
CA HIS A 514 -2.23 55.54 -10.03
C HIS A 514 -2.70 54.29 -10.76
N THR A 515 -1.75 53.46 -11.18
CA THR A 515 -1.98 52.16 -11.80
C THR A 515 -1.53 51.04 -10.87
N ARG A 516 -2.33 49.98 -10.81
CA ARG A 516 -2.00 48.72 -10.16
C ARG A 516 -2.34 47.59 -11.11
N GLU A 517 -1.34 46.78 -11.40
CA GLU A 517 -1.49 45.57 -12.18
C GLU A 517 -1.27 44.36 -11.28
N ILE A 518 -2.20 43.41 -11.32
CA ILE A 518 -2.09 42.14 -10.62
C ILE A 518 -2.11 41.06 -11.70
N THR A 519 -1.10 40.21 -11.75
CA THR A 519 -1.00 39.07 -12.66
C THR A 519 -0.84 37.79 -11.88
N ILE A 520 -1.38 36.71 -12.42
CA ILE A 520 -1.09 35.34 -12.01
C ILE A 520 -0.56 34.57 -13.21
N ASP A 521 0.53 33.83 -13.00
CA ASP A 521 1.08 32.86 -13.92
C ASP A 521 1.40 31.56 -13.17
N ALA A 522 0.62 30.51 -13.43
CA ALA A 522 0.66 29.23 -12.72
C ALA A 522 0.55 29.39 -11.19
N THR A 523 1.67 29.36 -10.48
CA THR A 523 1.76 29.43 -9.01
C THR A 523 2.18 30.81 -8.49
N THR A 524 2.46 31.75 -9.38
CA THR A 524 3.10 33.02 -9.04
C THR A 524 2.10 34.15 -9.22
N VAL A 525 1.92 34.99 -8.19
CA VAL A 525 1.12 36.22 -8.25
C VAL A 525 2.04 37.44 -8.17
N THR A 526 2.03 38.28 -9.19
CA THR A 526 2.79 39.52 -9.22
C THR A 526 1.86 40.71 -9.06
N VAL A 527 2.21 41.65 -8.18
CA VAL A 527 1.54 42.95 -8.06
C VAL A 527 2.53 44.03 -8.43
N GLN A 528 2.21 44.80 -9.46
CA GLN A 528 2.98 45.92 -9.94
C GLN A 528 2.19 47.21 -9.72
N ASP A 529 2.72 48.07 -8.86
CA ASP A 529 2.27 49.44 -8.65
C ASP A 529 3.21 50.41 -9.39
N ASP A 530 2.83 51.68 -9.53
CA ASP A 530 3.61 52.71 -10.24
C ASP A 530 5.12 52.80 -9.88
N ARG A 531 5.50 52.31 -8.68
CA ARG A 531 6.86 52.43 -8.13
C ARG A 531 7.43 51.13 -7.56
N SER A 532 6.69 50.03 -7.59
CA SER A 532 7.13 48.80 -6.94
C SER A 532 6.50 47.57 -7.56
N THR A 533 7.29 46.51 -7.66
CA THR A 533 6.81 45.17 -8.03
C THR A 533 7.04 44.25 -6.86
N ARG A 534 6.01 43.50 -6.45
CA ARG A 534 6.11 42.39 -5.50
C ARG A 534 5.63 41.11 -6.17
N THR A 535 6.31 40.02 -5.87
CA THR A 535 5.95 38.68 -6.35
C THR A 535 5.70 37.78 -5.16
N LEU A 536 4.61 37.01 -5.22
CA LEU A 536 4.20 36.03 -4.23
C LEU A 536 4.23 34.66 -4.91
N GLU A 537 5.02 33.75 -4.36
CA GLU A 537 5.02 32.34 -4.78
C GLU A 537 4.07 31.56 -3.89
N HIS A 538 3.27 30.69 -4.49
CA HIS A 538 2.34 29.81 -3.80
C HIS A 538 2.68 28.34 -4.07
N ASP A 539 2.28 27.45 -3.17
CA ASP A 539 2.59 26.03 -3.29
C ASP A 539 1.83 25.36 -4.45
N ASN A 540 0.70 25.94 -4.86
CA ASN A 540 -0.12 25.42 -5.95
C ASN A 540 -0.93 26.50 -6.69
N PRO A 541 -1.40 26.20 -7.92
CA PRO A 541 -2.08 27.20 -8.75
C PRO A 541 -3.43 27.70 -8.21
N ALA A 542 -4.11 26.91 -7.38
CA ALA A 542 -5.38 27.32 -6.79
C ALA A 542 -5.21 28.35 -5.68
N GLU A 543 -4.18 28.20 -4.84
CA GLU A 543 -3.83 29.19 -3.83
C GLU A 543 -3.41 30.52 -4.48
N ALA A 544 -2.60 30.45 -5.55
CA ALA A 544 -2.26 31.62 -6.34
C ALA A 544 -3.52 32.29 -6.91
N LEU A 545 -4.48 31.51 -7.43
CA LEU A 545 -5.70 32.04 -8.02
C LEU A 545 -6.60 32.72 -6.97
N THR A 546 -6.77 32.13 -5.79
CA THR A 546 -7.50 32.80 -4.70
C THR A 546 -6.78 34.07 -4.24
N ALA A 547 -5.45 34.04 -4.11
CA ALA A 547 -4.66 35.21 -3.75
C ALA A 547 -4.82 36.34 -4.77
N PHE A 548 -4.81 36.02 -6.08
CA PHE A 548 -5.10 36.97 -7.15
C PHE A 548 -6.44 37.68 -6.94
N PHE A 549 -7.53 36.94 -6.70
CA PHE A 549 -8.85 37.55 -6.51
C PHE A 549 -8.96 38.35 -5.22
N HIS A 550 -8.33 37.90 -4.14
CA HIS A 550 -8.27 38.64 -2.88
C HIS A 550 -7.57 39.99 -3.08
N LEU A 551 -6.42 40.01 -3.76
CA LEU A 551 -5.66 41.24 -4.05
C LEU A 551 -6.45 42.20 -4.95
N VAL A 552 -7.21 41.68 -5.93
CA VAL A 552 -8.10 42.49 -6.77
C VAL A 552 -9.23 43.09 -5.94
N ALA A 553 -9.85 42.31 -5.04
CA ALA A 553 -10.91 42.79 -4.15
C ALA A 553 -10.39 43.86 -3.18
N GLU A 554 -9.21 43.63 -2.59
CA GLU A 554 -8.54 44.58 -1.69
C GLU A 554 -8.23 45.89 -2.42
N ALA A 555 -7.68 45.83 -3.64
CA ALA A 555 -7.43 47.02 -4.45
C ALA A 555 -8.75 47.77 -4.77
N LYS A 556 -9.83 47.06 -5.09
CA LYS A 556 -11.15 47.70 -5.29
C LYS A 556 -11.67 48.36 -4.02
N ALA A 557 -11.52 47.74 -2.86
CA ALA A 557 -11.87 48.33 -1.57
C ALA A 557 -11.04 49.60 -1.26
N GLN A 558 -9.81 49.68 -1.78
CA GLN A 558 -8.95 50.87 -1.72
C GLN A 558 -9.34 51.96 -2.75
N GLY A 559 -10.42 51.78 -3.49
CA GLY A 559 -10.95 52.74 -4.48
C GLY A 559 -10.34 52.60 -5.88
N TYR A 560 -9.65 51.50 -6.19
CA TYR A 560 -9.26 51.22 -7.56
C TYR A 560 -10.45 50.68 -8.37
N HIS A 561 -10.51 51.03 -9.65
CA HIS A 561 -11.51 50.54 -10.59
C HIS A 561 -10.85 49.82 -11.76
N THR A 562 -11.54 48.86 -12.36
CA THR A 562 -11.02 48.15 -13.52
C THR A 562 -10.78 49.13 -14.67
N GLN A 563 -9.55 49.15 -15.20
CA GLN A 563 -9.22 49.96 -16.37
C GLN A 563 -9.98 49.40 -17.56
N LYS A 564 -10.93 50.17 -18.10
CA LYS A 564 -11.56 49.80 -19.38
C LYS A 564 -10.47 49.76 -20.44
N PRO A 565 -10.36 48.69 -21.24
CA PRO A 565 -9.40 48.64 -22.32
C PRO A 565 -9.67 49.83 -23.25
N SER A 566 -8.71 50.75 -23.33
CA SER A 566 -8.80 51.90 -24.21
C SER A 566 -8.67 51.42 -25.65
N GLY A 567 -9.79 51.15 -26.33
CA GLY A 567 -9.81 50.91 -27.78
C GLY A 567 -10.62 49.73 -28.33
N ALA A 568 -11.36 48.95 -27.53
CA ALA A 568 -12.27 47.95 -28.10
C ALA A 568 -13.57 48.62 -28.56
N SER A 569 -13.74 48.80 -29.87
CA SER A 569 -15.04 49.11 -30.46
C SER A 569 -16.05 48.00 -30.09
N PRO A 570 -17.34 48.33 -29.85
CA PRO A 570 -18.33 47.32 -29.52
C PRO A 570 -18.49 46.34 -30.70
N VAL A 571 -18.08 45.10 -30.51
CA VAL A 571 -18.46 44.00 -31.40
C VAL A 571 -19.92 43.68 -31.07
N SER A 572 -20.80 43.74 -32.07
CA SER A 572 -22.21 43.36 -31.94
C SER A 572 -22.34 41.91 -31.49
N PRO A 573 -23.37 41.58 -30.68
CA PRO A 573 -23.63 40.20 -30.32
C PRO A 573 -24.31 39.48 -31.49
N ASP A 574 -23.63 38.49 -32.05
CA ASP A 574 -24.24 37.31 -32.69
C ASP A 574 -23.73 36.07 -31.97
#